data_AF-A0A963K335-F1
#
_entry.id   AF-A0A963K335-F1
#
_cell.length_a   1.000
_cell.length_b   1.000
_cell.length_c   1.000
_cell.angle_alpha   90.00
_cell.angle_beta   90.00
_cell.angle_gamma   90.00
#
_symmetry.space_group_name_H-M   'P 1'
#
loop_
_entity.id
_entity.type
_entity.pdbx_description
1 polymer ?
#
loop_
_entity_poly.entity_id
_entity_poly.type
_entity_poly.pdbx_seq_one_letter_code
_entity_poly.pdbx_strand_id
1 'polypeptide(L)' 'MQRKNGEKPNIVLIEADQMTGLVLPIYDPKAQAITPHLTALAEPGLLFENAYCNSPLCTPSRASMFSGTRTTTNEV' A
#
# COMPACT_ATOMS: atom_id res chain seq x y z
N MET A 1 -12.17 5.01 -20.01
CA MET A 1 -13.36 5.46 -19.27
C MET A 1 -13.15 6.91 -18.87
N GLN A 2 -13.75 7.87 -19.58
CA GLN A 2 -13.59 9.30 -19.27
C GLN A 2 -14.56 9.65 -18.12
N ARG A 3 -14.03 10.17 -16.99
CA ARG A 3 -14.84 10.64 -15.87
C ARG A 3 -15.46 12.01 -16.21
N LYS A 4 -16.71 12.25 -15.79
CA LYS A 4 -17.37 13.54 -15.99
C LYS A 4 -16.71 14.59 -15.10
N ASN A 5 -16.45 15.78 -15.63
CA ASN A 5 -15.77 16.84 -14.89
C ASN A 5 -16.62 17.24 -13.67
N GLY A 6 -16.09 17.07 -12.46
CA GLY A 6 -16.78 17.34 -11.18
C GLY A 6 -17.33 16.13 -10.43
N GLU A 7 -17.24 14.91 -10.99
CA GLU A 7 -17.57 13.69 -10.24
C GLU A 7 -16.45 13.35 -9.25
N LYS A 8 -16.80 13.23 -7.96
CA LYS A 8 -15.85 12.82 -6.93
C LYS A 8 -15.41 11.38 -7.17
N PRO A 9 -14.10 11.09 -7.15
CA PRO A 9 -13.62 9.73 -7.31
C PRO A 9 -13.97 8.89 -6.08
N ASN A 10 -14.29 7.61 -6.30
CA ASN A 10 -14.24 6.62 -5.24
C ASN A 10 -12.78 6.31 -4.91
N ILE A 11 -12.45 6.22 -3.62
CA ILE A 11 -11.14 5.84 -3.12
C ILE A 11 -11.29 4.48 -2.45
N VAL A 12 -10.50 3.50 -2.88
CA VAL A 12 -10.44 2.16 -2.29
C VAL A 12 -9.03 1.96 -1.75
N LEU A 13 -8.92 1.79 -0.43
CA LEU A 13 -7.68 1.44 0.26
C LEU A 13 -7.69 -0.06 0.56
N ILE A 14 -6.68 -0.78 0.08
CA ILE A 14 -6.48 -2.21 0.34
C ILE A 14 -5.17 -2.36 1.10
N GLU A 15 -5.23 -2.89 2.32
CA GLU A 15 -4.08 -3.15 3.18
C GLU A 15 -4.00 -4.66 3.48
N ALA A 16 -2.83 -5.26 3.26
CA ALA A 16 -2.57 -6.66 3.58
C ALA A 16 -1.72 -6.75 4.85
N ASP A 17 -2.15 -7.57 5.82
CA ASP A 17 -1.43 -7.73 7.10
C ASP A 17 -0.20 -8.64 6.92
N GLN A 18 0.91 -8.26 7.56
CA GLN A 18 2.19 -8.98 7.58
C GLN A 18 2.84 -9.29 6.21
N MET A 19 2.44 -8.61 5.13
CA MET A 19 2.98 -8.84 3.78
C MET A 19 4.23 -7.98 3.51
N THR A 20 5.41 -8.61 3.45
CA THR A 20 6.64 -7.94 3.03
C THR A 20 6.68 -7.73 1.50
N GLY A 21 7.23 -6.62 1.04
CA GLY A 21 7.41 -6.37 -0.40
C GLY A 21 8.33 -7.39 -1.07
N LEU A 22 9.30 -7.95 -0.34
CA LEU A 22 10.31 -8.89 -0.85
C LEU A 22 9.72 -10.22 -1.35
N VAL A 23 8.49 -10.57 -0.95
CA VAL A 23 7.83 -11.78 -1.46
C VAL A 23 7.02 -11.53 -2.73
N LEU A 24 6.97 -10.29 -3.25
CA LEU A 24 6.16 -9.95 -4.42
C LEU A 24 7.03 -9.78 -5.68
N PRO A 25 6.68 -10.43 -6.80
CA PRO A 25 7.38 -10.29 -8.09
C PRO A 25 7.49 -8.86 -8.61
N ILE A 26 6.58 -7.96 -8.19
CA ILE A 26 6.61 -6.54 -8.58
C ILE A 26 7.78 -5.78 -7.92
N TYR A 27 8.36 -6.30 -6.84
CA TYR A 27 9.51 -5.69 -6.15
C TYR A 27 10.79 -6.54 -6.27
N ASP A 28 10.68 -7.87 -6.33
CA ASP A 28 11.82 -8.77 -6.52
C ASP A 28 11.51 -9.82 -7.62
N PRO A 29 12.21 -9.81 -8.77
CA PRO A 29 12.04 -10.80 -9.83
C PRO A 29 12.31 -12.26 -9.40
N LYS A 30 13.01 -12.48 -8.28
CA LYS A 30 13.28 -13.80 -7.71
C LYS A 30 12.20 -14.26 -6.72
N ALA A 31 11.23 -13.41 -6.40
CA ALA A 31 10.15 -13.74 -5.49
C ALA A 31 9.32 -14.93 -6.01
N GLN A 32 8.89 -15.79 -5.10
CA GLN A 32 8.17 -17.01 -5.43
C GLN A 32 6.64 -16.85 -5.41
N ALA A 33 6.10 -15.77 -4.84
CA ALA A 33 4.65 -15.60 -4.76
C ALA A 33 4.06 -15.36 -6.15
N ILE A 34 2.91 -15.97 -6.43
CA ILE A 34 2.19 -15.79 -7.69
C ILE A 34 1.12 -14.71 -7.47
N THR A 35 1.39 -13.48 -7.94
CA THR A 35 0.50 -12.32 -7.72
C THR A 35 0.14 -11.56 -9.01
N PRO A 36 -0.41 -12.24 -10.04
CA PRO A 36 -0.66 -11.62 -11.35
C PRO A 36 -1.63 -10.42 -11.29
N HIS A 37 -2.56 -10.41 -10.34
CA HIS A 37 -3.50 -9.29 -10.17
C HIS A 37 -2.83 -8.05 -9.55
N LEU A 38 -1.80 -8.21 -8.71
CA LEU A 38 -1.03 -7.08 -8.21
C LEU A 38 -0.14 -6.50 -9.32
N THR A 39 0.46 -7.36 -10.15
CA THR A 39 1.21 -6.92 -11.34
C THR A 39 0.32 -6.14 -12.31
N ALA A 40 -0.87 -6.66 -12.63
CA ALA A 40 -1.83 -5.99 -13.51
C ALA A 40 -2.35 -4.67 -12.93
N LEU A 41 -2.39 -4.52 -11.59
CA LEU A 41 -2.75 -3.26 -10.94
C LEU A 41 -1.59 -2.24 -11.00
N ALA A 42 -0.35 -2.70 -10.89
CA ALA A 42 0.84 -1.84 -10.90
C ALA A 42 1.17 -1.29 -12.29
N GLU A 43 0.95 -2.08 -13.36
CA GLU A 43 1.29 -1.71 -14.75
C GLU A 43 0.67 -0.37 -15.24
N PRO A 44 -0.63 -0.11 -15.08
CA PRO A 44 -1.22 1.19 -15.42
C PRO A 44 -1.09 2.24 -14.30
N GLY A 45 -0.50 1.87 -13.16
CA GLY A 45 -0.48 2.65 -11.93
C GLY A 45 0.88 3.27 -11.63
N LEU A 46 1.07 3.62 -10.35
CA LEU A 46 2.36 4.06 -9.81
C LEU A 46 2.80 3.08 -8.73
N LEU A 47 4.01 2.56 -8.87
CA LEU A 47 4.64 1.68 -7.88
C LEU A 47 5.59 2.49 -6.99
N PHE A 48 5.45 2.38 -5.67
CA PHE A 48 6.35 3.00 -4.72
C PHE A 48 7.41 1.99 -4.27
N GLU A 49 8.62 2.11 -4.77
CA GLU A 49 9.74 1.19 -4.44
C GLU A 49 10.25 1.36 -3.00
N ASN A 50 9.99 2.52 -2.39
CA ASN A 50 10.50 2.92 -1.07
C ASN A 50 9.36 3.35 -0.13
N ALA A 51 8.38 2.47 0.07
CA ALA A 51 7.29 2.66 1.02
C ALA A 51 7.59 1.97 2.35
N TYR A 52 7.63 2.74 3.44
CA TYR A 52 7.94 2.24 4.79
C TYR A 52 6.73 2.40 5.72
N CYS A 53 6.45 1.36 6.51
CA CYS A 53 5.54 1.49 7.64
C CYS A 53 6.16 2.35 8.74
N ASN A 54 5.34 3.07 9.49
CA ASN A 54 5.81 3.91 10.60
C ASN A 54 6.26 3.10 11.82
N SER A 55 5.80 1.84 11.93
CA SER A 55 6.16 0.91 12.99
C SER A 55 6.01 -0.53 12.49
N PRO A 56 6.88 -1.47 12.92
CA PRO A 56 6.77 -2.88 12.55
C PRO A 56 5.63 -3.62 13.30
N LEU A 57 4.86 -2.93 14.13
CA LEU A 57 3.71 -3.49 14.85
C LEU A 57 2.39 -3.03 14.24
N CYS A 58 1.39 -3.91 14.30
CA CYS A 58 0.16 -3.77 13.56
C CYS A 58 -0.70 -2.56 14.00
N THR A 59 -0.89 -2.37 15.32
CA THR A 59 -1.65 -1.24 15.88
C THR A 59 -1.01 0.12 15.60
N PRO A 60 0.27 0.38 15.95
CA PRO A 60 0.92 1.67 15.68
C PRO A 60 1.03 1.98 14.18
N SER A 61 1.28 0.98 13.33
CA SER A 61 1.33 1.17 11.88
C SER A 61 0.00 1.70 11.33
N ARG A 62 -1.11 1.03 11.68
CA ARG A 62 -2.45 1.42 11.23
C ARG A 62 -2.89 2.75 11.83
N ALA A 63 -2.60 2.99 13.11
CA ALA A 63 -2.89 4.27 13.76
C ALA A 63 -2.23 5.43 13.01
N SER A 64 -0.95 5.31 12.66
CA SER A 64 -0.24 6.32 11.87
C SER A 64 -0.80 6.49 10.46
N MET A 65 -1.17 5.40 9.77
CA MET A 65 -1.75 5.47 8.43
C MET A 65 -3.09 6.21 8.43
N PHE A 66 -3.97 5.93 9.39
CA PHE A 66 -5.31 6.53 9.44
C PHE A 66 -5.33 7.95 10.01
N SER A 67 -4.41 8.29 10.91
CA SER A 67 -4.33 9.65 11.47
C SER A 67 -3.50 10.60 10.60
N GLY A 68 -2.62 10.07 9.73
CA GLY A 68 -1.63 10.87 9.01
C GLY A 68 -0.54 11.45 9.91
N THR A 69 -0.35 10.90 11.13
CA THR A 69 0.63 11.37 12.11
C THR A 69 1.63 10.28 12.47
N ARG A 70 2.82 10.66 12.97
CA ARG A 70 3.81 9.70 13.47
C ARG A 70 3.32 9.00 14.73
N THR A 71 3.86 7.82 15.01
CA THR A 71 3.61 7.04 16.24
C THR A 71 3.94 7.85 17.49
N THR A 72 5.01 8.66 17.43
CA THR A 72 5.40 9.59 18.52
C THR A 72 4.40 10.71 18.77
N THR A 73 3.45 10.94 17.86
CA THR A 73 2.44 12.01 17.97
C THR A 73 1.07 11.47 18.37
N ASN A 74 0.72 10.25 17.96
CA ASN A 74 -0.56 9.63 18.32
C ASN A 74 -0.47 8.70 19.55
N GLU A 75 0.73 8.42 20.05
CA GLU A 75 0.98 7.64 21.28
C GLU A 75 0.43 6.21 21.24
N VAL A 76 0.27 5.66 20.03
CA VAL A 76 -0.12 4.27 19.74
C VAL A 76 1.05 3.55 19.08
#